data_AF-A0A2V9KBF4-F1
#
_entry.id   AF-A0A2V9KBF4-F1
#
_cell.length_a   1.000
_cell.length_b   1.000
_cell.length_c   1.000
_cell.angle_alpha   90.00
_cell.angle_beta   90.00
_cell.angle_gamma   90.00
#
_symmetry.space_group_name_H-M   'P 1'
#
loop_
_entity.id
_entity.type
_entity.pdbx_description
1 polymer ?
#
loop_
_entity_poly.entity_id
_entity_poly.type
_entity_poly.pdbx_seq_one_letter_code
_entity_poly.pdbx_strand_id
1 'polypeptide(L)'
;MASFNGVPVPAEGKPITFSGGRFLVPDTPIIPYIEGDGTGRDIWKAARRVFDAATAQAFGGKRRIVWYEVFAGEKAFRQFSEWLPEGTVGAIKKFRIAIKGPLTTPVGGGIRSLNVALRQLLNLYACWRPVKYIPGVPSPVRWPEKMNITIFRENTEDVYSGVEWREGTPQASRLIEF
;
A
#
# COMPACT_ATOMS: atom_id res chain seq x y z
N MET A 1 1.03 -5.15 25.96
CA MET A 1 0.61 -5.70 24.65
C MET A 1 1.20 -4.83 23.56
N ALA A 2 1.60 -5.40 22.42
CA ALA A 2 2.11 -4.60 21.31
C ALA A 2 1.00 -3.69 20.77
N SER A 3 1.34 -2.44 20.47
CA SER A 3 0.46 -1.46 19.83
C SER A 3 1.26 -0.65 18.82
N PHE A 4 0.58 -0.12 17.81
CA PHE A 4 1.15 0.80 16.84
C PHE A 4 0.25 2.03 16.77
N ASN A 5 0.82 3.22 16.91
CA ASN A 5 0.09 4.50 16.97
C ASN A 5 -1.06 4.48 18.00
N GLY A 6 -0.84 3.85 19.16
CA GLY A 6 -1.84 3.73 20.21
C GLY A 6 -2.95 2.70 19.96
N VAL A 7 -3.00 2.06 18.79
CA VAL A 7 -4.00 1.02 18.49
C VAL A 7 -3.44 -0.35 18.91
N PRO A 8 -4.11 -1.09 19.81
CA PRO A 8 -3.65 -2.40 20.25
C PRO A 8 -3.73 -3.41 19.11
N VAL A 9 -2.73 -4.28 19.02
CA VAL A 9 -2.76 -5.40 18.07
C VAL A 9 -3.91 -6.36 18.45
N PRO A 10 -4.76 -6.79 17.51
CA PRO A 10 -5.84 -7.73 17.77
C PRO A 10 -5.31 -9.05 18.33
N ALA A 11 -5.90 -9.53 19.43
CA ALA A 11 -5.44 -10.72 20.15
C ALA A 11 -5.78 -12.03 19.42
N GLU A 12 -6.80 -12.01 18.58
CA GLU A 12 -7.35 -13.15 17.85
C GLU A 12 -6.57 -13.52 16.57
N GLY A 13 -5.61 -12.69 16.18
CA GLY A 13 -4.81 -12.87 14.97
C GLY A 13 -3.37 -13.29 15.24
N LYS A 14 -2.71 -13.84 14.22
CA LYS A 14 -1.30 -14.23 14.26
C LYS A 14 -0.53 -13.52 13.14
N PRO A 15 0.73 -13.11 13.37
CA PRO A 15 1.53 -12.46 12.34
C PRO A 15 1.89 -13.44 11.22
N ILE A 16 1.94 -12.94 9.99
CA ILE A 16 2.59 -13.64 8.88
C ILE A 16 4.11 -13.55 9.10
N THR A 17 4.81 -14.68 9.03
CA THR A 17 6.27 -14.72 9.16
C THR A 17 6.93 -15.12 7.84
N PHE A 18 8.23 -14.85 7.72
CA PHE A 18 9.01 -15.20 6.54
C PHE A 18 10.28 -15.91 6.98
N SER A 19 10.49 -17.12 6.49
CA SER A 19 11.67 -17.94 6.80
C SER A 19 12.01 -18.83 5.62
N GLY A 20 13.30 -19.01 5.33
CA GLY A 20 13.76 -19.87 4.22
C GLY A 20 13.19 -19.50 2.85
N GLY A 21 12.99 -18.21 2.57
CA GLY A 21 12.44 -17.76 1.29
C GLY A 21 10.92 -17.92 1.14
N ARG A 22 10.20 -18.32 2.20
CA ARG A 22 8.76 -18.61 2.15
C ARG A 22 7.99 -17.85 3.21
N PHE A 23 6.78 -17.41 2.86
CA PHE A 23 5.82 -16.91 3.83
C PHE A 23 5.15 -18.06 4.56
N LEU A 24 5.10 -17.97 5.88
CA LEU A 24 4.28 -18.82 6.73
C LEU A 24 3.03 -18.03 7.12
N VAL A 25 1.90 -18.45 6.55
CA VAL A 25 0.61 -17.76 6.69
C VAL A 25 -0.29 -18.58 7.62
N PRO A 26 -0.64 -18.08 8.82
CA PRO A 26 -1.57 -18.76 9.73
C PRO A 26 -3.01 -18.70 9.21
N ASP A 27 -3.93 -19.45 9.84
CA ASP A 27 -5.36 -19.44 9.46
C ASP A 27 -6.08 -18.12 9.82
N THR A 28 -5.52 -17.36 10.77
CA THR A 28 -6.00 -16.03 11.19
C THR A 28 -4.91 -14.96 11.03
N PRO A 29 -4.45 -14.67 9.80
CA PRO A 29 -3.37 -13.72 9.60
C PRO A 29 -3.82 -12.30 9.96
N ILE A 30 -2.97 -11.58 10.69
CA ILE A 30 -3.12 -10.14 10.89
C ILE A 30 -2.65 -9.42 9.63
N ILE A 31 -3.53 -8.63 9.02
CA ILE A 31 -3.21 -7.83 7.83
C ILE A 31 -3.52 -6.35 8.14
N PRO A 32 -2.49 -5.50 8.26
CA PRO A 32 -2.66 -4.07 8.33
C PRO A 32 -3.41 -3.52 7.12
N TYR A 33 -4.31 -2.58 7.34
CA TYR A 33 -4.95 -1.83 6.27
C TYR A 33 -4.91 -0.33 6.54
N ILE A 34 -4.83 0.45 5.46
CA ILE A 34 -4.98 1.91 5.47
C ILE A 34 -6.22 2.24 4.64
N GLU A 35 -7.24 2.88 5.22
CA GLU A 35 -8.43 3.30 4.46
C GLU A 35 -8.07 4.18 3.27
N GLY A 36 -7.11 5.09 3.46
CA GLY A 36 -6.70 6.07 2.48
C GLY A 36 -7.55 7.33 2.49
N ASP A 37 -7.30 8.20 1.51
CA ASP A 37 -7.91 9.50 1.33
C ASP A 37 -9.03 9.46 0.29
N GLY A 38 -9.89 10.49 0.25
CA GLY A 38 -10.98 10.61 -0.71
C GLY A 38 -11.88 9.37 -0.75
N THR A 39 -11.98 8.73 -1.92
CA THR A 39 -12.80 7.51 -2.14
C THR A 39 -12.29 6.27 -1.39
N GLY A 40 -11.13 6.35 -0.72
CA GLY A 40 -10.54 5.21 -0.02
C GLY A 40 -11.46 4.57 1.02
N ARG A 41 -12.21 5.38 1.78
CA ARG A 41 -13.17 4.88 2.78
C ARG A 41 -14.28 4.03 2.15
N ASP A 42 -14.81 4.45 1.00
CA ASP A 42 -15.89 3.74 0.32
C ASP A 42 -15.39 2.45 -0.32
N ILE A 43 -14.23 2.53 -1.00
CA ILE A 43 -13.57 1.37 -1.62
C ILE A 43 -13.22 0.34 -0.54
N TRP A 44 -12.67 0.76 0.59
CA TRP A 44 -12.27 -0.15 1.66
C TRP A 44 -13.46 -0.89 2.26
N LYS A 45 -14.55 -0.17 2.57
CA LYS A 45 -15.80 -0.77 3.08
C LYS A 45 -16.34 -1.86 2.14
N ALA A 46 -16.30 -1.61 0.83
CA ALA A 46 -16.71 -2.60 -0.17
C ALA A 46 -15.72 -3.77 -0.28
N ALA A 47 -14.43 -3.48 -0.38
CA ALA A 47 -13.38 -4.49 -0.55
C ALA A 47 -13.33 -5.47 0.61
N ARG A 48 -13.38 -4.98 1.86
CA ARG A 48 -13.39 -5.82 3.06
C ARG A 48 -14.53 -6.83 3.05
N ARG A 49 -15.75 -6.41 2.70
CA ARG A 49 -16.91 -7.31 2.61
C ARG A 49 -16.69 -8.44 1.60
N VAL A 50 -16.11 -8.13 0.45
CA VAL A 50 -15.79 -9.13 -0.58
C VAL A 50 -14.70 -10.09 -0.09
N PHE A 51 -13.62 -9.58 0.51
CA PHE A 51 -12.54 -10.43 1.03
C PHE A 51 -12.99 -11.35 2.15
N ASP A 52 -13.78 -10.83 3.11
CA ASP A 52 -14.29 -11.61 4.23
C ASP A 52 -15.21 -12.73 3.72
N ALA A 53 -16.14 -12.42 2.82
CA ALA A 53 -17.04 -13.42 2.22
C ALA A 53 -16.29 -14.47 1.38
N ALA A 54 -15.37 -14.04 0.52
CA ALA A 54 -14.58 -14.93 -0.32
C ALA A 54 -13.71 -15.88 0.51
N THR A 55 -13.09 -15.38 1.58
CA THR A 55 -12.28 -16.20 2.49
C THR A 55 -13.15 -17.21 3.23
N ALA A 56 -14.29 -16.77 3.78
CA ALA A 56 -15.21 -17.66 4.47
C ALA A 56 -15.72 -18.78 3.55
N GLN A 57 -16.10 -18.44 2.31
CA GLN A 57 -16.57 -19.40 1.32
C GLN A 57 -15.47 -20.38 0.88
N ALA A 58 -14.28 -19.87 0.54
CA ALA A 58 -13.19 -20.71 0.01
C ALA A 58 -12.63 -21.69 1.05
N PHE A 59 -12.70 -21.35 2.34
CA PHE A 59 -12.13 -22.17 3.42
C PHE A 59 -13.16 -22.76 4.38
N GLY A 60 -14.46 -22.68 4.06
CA GLY A 60 -15.54 -23.18 4.92
C GLY A 60 -15.50 -22.59 6.33
N GLY A 61 -15.14 -21.31 6.45
CA GLY A 61 -14.99 -20.59 7.71
C GLY A 61 -13.75 -20.94 8.55
N LYS A 62 -12.92 -21.90 8.12
CA LYS A 62 -11.70 -22.28 8.87
C LYS A 62 -10.61 -21.21 8.85
N ARG A 63 -10.64 -20.32 7.88
CA ARG A 63 -9.73 -19.18 7.74
C ARG A 63 -10.51 -17.87 7.73
N ARG A 64 -9.91 -16.84 8.30
CA ARG A 64 -10.42 -15.46 8.24
C ARG A 64 -9.27 -14.47 8.39
N ILE A 65 -9.39 -13.31 7.76
CA ILE A 65 -8.41 -12.24 7.92
C ILE A 65 -8.73 -11.49 9.21
N VAL A 66 -7.69 -11.14 9.97
CA VAL A 66 -7.79 -10.26 11.13
C VAL A 66 -7.27 -8.89 10.70
N TRP A 67 -8.19 -8.00 10.34
CA TRP A 67 -7.87 -6.66 9.86
C TRP A 67 -7.36 -5.78 11.00
N TYR A 68 -6.21 -5.15 10.79
CA TYR A 68 -5.62 -4.22 11.74
C TYR A 68 -5.51 -2.82 11.12
N GLU A 69 -6.24 -1.84 11.66
CA GLU A 69 -6.20 -0.50 11.07
C GLU A 69 -4.88 0.21 11.41
N VAL A 70 -4.25 0.78 10.40
CA VAL A 70 -3.09 1.67 10.51
C VAL A 70 -3.33 2.91 9.66
N PHE A 71 -2.59 4.00 9.91
CA PHE A 71 -3.00 5.33 9.47
C PHE A 71 -1.96 5.96 8.55
N ALA A 72 -2.42 6.49 7.42
CA ALA A 72 -1.65 7.41 6.58
C ALA A 72 -2.62 8.39 5.91
N GLY A 73 -2.09 9.50 5.38
CA GLY A 73 -2.88 10.52 4.70
C GLY A 73 -3.61 11.46 5.66
N GLU A 74 -4.73 12.01 5.22
CA GLU A 74 -5.52 13.01 5.94
C GLU A 74 -6.07 12.49 7.27
N LYS A 75 -6.38 11.19 7.35
CA LYS A 75 -6.85 10.57 8.59
C LYS A 75 -5.75 10.56 9.63
N ALA A 76 -4.52 10.23 9.21
CA ALA A 76 -3.36 10.27 10.09
C ALA A 76 -3.03 11.69 10.53
N PHE A 77 -3.00 12.64 9.58
CA PHE A 77 -2.66 14.03 9.88
C PHE A 77 -3.63 14.66 10.89
N ARG A 78 -4.94 14.42 10.75
CA ARG A 78 -5.94 14.92 11.70
C ARG A 78 -5.81 14.33 13.10
N GLN A 79 -5.32 13.09 13.21
CA GLN A 79 -5.29 12.36 14.48
C GLN A 79 -3.95 12.46 15.21
N PHE A 80 -2.85 12.56 14.46
CA PHE A 80 -1.48 12.48 14.98
C PHE A 80 -0.61 13.68 14.57
N SER A 81 -1.15 14.63 13.80
CA SER A 81 -0.37 15.73 13.19
C SER A 81 0.77 15.25 12.28
N GLU A 82 0.69 14.00 11.81
CA GLU A 82 1.68 13.35 10.95
C GLU A 82 0.98 12.67 9.78
N TRP A 83 1.50 12.83 8.56
CA TRP A 83 0.94 12.23 7.35
C TRP A 83 1.21 10.73 7.23
N LEU A 84 2.31 10.26 7.81
CA LEU A 84 2.69 8.85 7.85
C LEU A 84 3.42 8.58 9.17
N PRO A 85 2.68 8.21 10.23
CA PRO A 85 3.27 7.95 11.53
C PRO A 85 4.12 6.68 11.51
N GLU A 86 5.22 6.68 12.27
CA GLU A 86 6.20 5.59 12.28
C GLU A 86 5.59 4.22 12.63
N GLY A 87 4.62 4.19 13.56
CA GLY A 87 3.95 2.95 13.94
C GLY A 87 3.21 2.29 12.78
N THR A 88 2.77 3.04 11.76
CA THR A 88 2.19 2.44 10.55
C THR A 88 3.23 1.67 9.75
N VAL A 89 4.41 2.23 9.56
CA VAL A 89 5.53 1.54 8.90
C VAL A 89 5.98 0.34 9.74
N GLY A 90 6.07 0.50 11.06
CA GLY A 90 6.40 -0.57 12.01
C GLY A 90 5.43 -1.75 11.94
N ALA A 91 4.12 -1.47 11.90
CA ALA A 91 3.09 -2.49 11.77
C ALA A 91 3.21 -3.25 10.45
N ILE A 92 3.38 -2.54 9.32
CA ILE A 92 3.54 -3.18 8.01
C ILE A 92 4.79 -4.07 7.99
N LYS A 93 5.92 -3.61 8.55
CA LYS A 93 7.14 -4.43 8.69
C LYS A 93 6.89 -5.67 9.55
N LYS A 94 6.18 -5.54 10.66
CA LYS A 94 5.88 -6.63 11.60
C LYS A 94 4.98 -7.70 10.97
N PHE A 95 3.92 -7.28 10.27
CA PHE A 95 2.88 -8.17 9.74
C PHE A 95 3.06 -8.53 8.26
N ARG A 96 4.09 -7.96 7.61
CA ARG A 96 4.59 -8.28 6.25
C ARG A 96 3.68 -7.89 5.09
N ILE A 97 2.39 -8.19 5.17
CA ILE A 97 1.42 -7.92 4.12
C ILE A 97 0.48 -6.83 4.61
N ALA A 98 0.27 -5.80 3.79
CA ALA A 98 -0.68 -4.74 4.06
C ALA A 98 -1.45 -4.34 2.80
N ILE A 99 -2.64 -3.78 2.98
CA ILE A 99 -3.47 -3.24 1.89
C ILE A 99 -3.79 -1.77 2.16
N LYS A 100 -3.90 -0.96 1.11
CA LYS A 100 -4.22 0.46 1.27
C LYS A 100 -5.15 0.99 0.19
N GLY A 101 -6.03 1.90 0.57
CA GLY A 101 -6.72 2.79 -0.36
C GLY A 101 -5.78 3.85 -0.95
N PRO A 102 -6.26 4.71 -1.87
CA PRO A 102 -5.47 5.81 -2.44
C PRO A 102 -4.99 6.77 -1.35
N LEU A 103 -3.85 7.43 -1.56
CA LEU A 103 -3.35 8.50 -0.68
C LEU A 103 -3.10 9.74 -1.53
N THR A 104 -3.59 10.88 -1.08
CA THR A 104 -3.44 12.15 -1.78
C THR A 104 -1.97 12.58 -1.74
N THR A 105 -1.43 12.97 -2.90
CA THR A 105 -0.12 13.64 -2.99
C THR A 105 -0.37 15.03 -3.58
N PRO A 106 -0.05 16.13 -2.86
CA PRO A 106 -0.24 17.47 -3.41
C PRO A 106 0.65 17.67 -4.66
N VAL A 107 0.11 18.35 -5.67
CA VAL A 107 0.81 18.63 -6.95
C VAL A 107 1.57 19.95 -6.83
N GLY A 108 2.83 19.98 -7.28
CA GLY A 108 3.60 21.22 -7.45
C GLY A 108 4.28 21.80 -6.19
N GLY A 109 4.13 21.15 -5.03
CA GLY A 109 4.80 21.53 -3.79
C GLY A 109 4.31 20.76 -2.57
N GLY A 110 5.04 20.84 -1.46
CA GLY A 110 4.68 20.22 -0.19
C GLY A 110 5.46 18.93 0.13
N ILE A 111 4.77 17.98 0.76
CA ILE A 111 5.38 16.73 1.22
C ILE A 111 5.75 15.81 0.06
N ARG A 112 6.86 15.09 0.21
CA ARG A 112 7.21 13.97 -0.68
C ARG A 112 6.06 12.97 -0.71
N SER A 113 5.76 12.38 -1.88
CA SER A 113 4.64 11.45 -2.03
C SER A 113 4.68 10.34 -0.97
N LEU A 114 3.59 10.19 -0.22
CA LEU A 114 3.46 9.15 0.81
C LEU A 114 3.61 7.73 0.22
N ASN A 115 3.16 7.54 -1.03
CA ASN A 115 3.32 6.25 -1.72
C ASN A 115 4.79 5.98 -2.04
N VAL A 116 5.56 7.00 -2.44
CA VAL A 116 7.01 6.87 -2.68
C VAL A 116 7.74 6.61 -1.36
N ALA A 117 7.41 7.36 -0.32
CA ALA A 117 7.99 7.18 1.01
C ALA A 117 7.77 5.75 1.55
N LEU A 118 6.54 5.23 1.47
CA LEU A 118 6.24 3.85 1.86
C LEU A 118 7.08 2.82 1.09
N ARG A 119 7.23 2.98 -0.22
CA ARG A 119 8.02 2.06 -1.05
C ARG A 119 9.49 2.06 -0.65
N GLN A 120 10.06 3.24 -0.40
CA GLN A 120 11.45 3.37 0.01
C GLN A 120 11.68 2.80 1.41
N LEU A 121 10.87 3.21 2.39
CA LEU A 121 10.99 2.77 3.79
C LEU A 121 10.79 1.26 4.00
N LEU A 122 10.06 0.62 3.08
CA LEU A 122 9.75 -0.81 3.11
C LEU A 122 10.54 -1.61 2.06
N ASN A 123 11.40 -0.95 1.26
CA ASN A 123 12.14 -1.54 0.15
C ASN A 123 11.27 -2.37 -0.82
N LEU A 124 10.13 -1.81 -1.23
CA LEU A 124 9.18 -2.44 -2.14
C LEU A 124 9.55 -2.18 -3.61
N TYR A 125 10.62 -2.84 -4.05
CA TYR A 125 11.29 -2.58 -5.32
C TYR A 125 10.50 -2.96 -6.57
N ALA A 126 9.56 -3.89 -6.47
CA ALA A 126 8.74 -4.33 -7.60
C ALA A 126 7.31 -3.79 -7.50
N CYS A 127 6.89 -3.01 -8.50
CA CYS A 127 5.48 -2.69 -8.70
C CYS A 127 4.88 -3.70 -9.69
N TRP A 128 4.12 -4.66 -9.15
CA TRP A 128 3.43 -5.70 -9.92
C TRP A 128 2.02 -5.24 -10.30
N ARG A 129 1.72 -5.16 -11.62
CA ARG A 129 0.42 -4.73 -12.16
C ARG A 129 -0.14 -5.77 -13.14
N PRO A 130 -1.03 -6.67 -12.71
CA PRO A 130 -1.82 -7.50 -13.64
C PRO A 130 -2.84 -6.62 -14.37
N VAL A 131 -2.87 -6.71 -15.70
CA VAL A 131 -3.83 -6.01 -16.56
C VAL A 131 -4.56 -7.05 -17.39
N LYS A 132 -5.84 -7.25 -17.09
CA LYS A 132 -6.70 -8.21 -17.79
C LYS A 132 -8.07 -7.63 -18.06
N TYR A 133 -8.70 -8.09 -19.14
CA TYR A 133 -10.09 -7.77 -19.41
C TYR A 133 -11.04 -8.52 -18.46
N ILE A 134 -12.08 -7.83 -18.02
CA ILE A 134 -13.20 -8.42 -17.28
C ILE A 134 -14.42 -8.34 -18.20
N PRO A 135 -15.06 -9.48 -18.54
CA PRO A 135 -16.23 -9.50 -19.41
C PRO A 135 -17.32 -8.52 -18.97
N GLY A 136 -17.85 -7.75 -19.91
CA GLY A 136 -18.90 -6.74 -19.65
C GLY A 136 -18.38 -5.35 -19.31
N VAL A 137 -17.09 -5.18 -19.03
CA VAL A 137 -16.50 -3.84 -18.87
C VAL A 137 -16.41 -3.14 -20.23
N PRO A 138 -16.92 -1.90 -20.38
CA PRO A 138 -16.77 -1.13 -21.62
C PRO A 138 -15.30 -0.93 -21.96
N SER A 139 -14.97 -0.98 -23.26
CA SER A 139 -13.59 -0.82 -23.72
C SER A 139 -13.51 0.02 -24.99
N PRO A 140 -12.47 0.88 -25.13
CA PRO A 140 -12.26 1.66 -26.35
C PRO A 140 -11.59 0.87 -27.48
N VAL A 141 -11.08 -0.35 -27.22
CA VAL A 141 -10.38 -1.17 -28.22
C VAL A 141 -11.30 -2.25 -28.81
N ARG A 142 -10.98 -2.71 -30.02
CA ARG A 142 -11.80 -3.71 -30.74
C ARG A 142 -11.81 -5.10 -30.11
N TRP A 143 -10.70 -5.52 -29.50
CA TRP A 143 -10.48 -6.88 -28.99
C TRP A 143 -9.94 -6.87 -27.54
N PRO A 144 -10.69 -6.31 -26.58
CA PRO A 144 -10.21 -6.16 -25.21
C PRO A 144 -9.93 -7.49 -24.52
N GLU A 145 -10.63 -8.56 -24.87
CA GLU A 145 -10.47 -9.91 -24.33
C GLU A 145 -9.08 -10.51 -24.56
N LYS A 146 -8.31 -9.99 -25.53
CA LYS A 146 -6.91 -10.38 -25.74
C LYS A 146 -5.96 -9.76 -24.71
N MET A 147 -6.40 -8.78 -23.92
CA MET A 147 -5.61 -8.16 -22.87
C MET A 147 -5.49 -9.12 -21.68
N ASN A 148 -4.32 -9.73 -21.54
CA ASN A 148 -3.93 -10.52 -20.38
C ASN A 148 -2.42 -10.45 -20.21
N ILE A 149 -1.93 -9.39 -19.57
CA ILE A 149 -0.50 -9.16 -19.34
C ILE A 149 -0.22 -8.89 -17.87
N THR A 150 1.04 -9.06 -17.50
CA THR A 150 1.55 -8.65 -16.20
C THR A 150 2.73 -7.72 -16.40
N ILE A 151 2.64 -6.53 -15.84
CA ILE A 151 3.73 -5.54 -15.87
C ILE A 151 4.49 -5.63 -14.55
N PHE A 152 5.79 -5.88 -14.64
CA PHE A 152 6.75 -5.71 -13.55
C PHE A 152 7.50 -4.42 -13.79
N ARG A 153 7.21 -3.41 -12.96
CA ARG A 153 7.85 -2.09 -13.04
C ARG A 153 8.82 -1.93 -11.88
N GLU A 154 10.07 -1.57 -12.17
CA GLU A 154 11.06 -1.09 -11.19
C GLU A 154 10.46 0.12 -10.44
N ASN A 155 10.60 0.14 -9.11
CA ASN A 155 9.82 1.02 -8.24
C ASN A 155 10.65 1.70 -7.13
N THR A 156 11.99 1.66 -7.23
CA THR A 156 12.93 2.33 -6.31
C THR A 156 13.71 3.48 -6.96
N GLU A 157 13.95 3.46 -8.27
CA GLU A 157 14.88 4.38 -8.94
C GLU A 157 14.15 5.28 -9.97
N ASP A 158 14.83 5.55 -11.09
CA ASP A 158 14.40 6.42 -12.20
C ASP A 158 14.19 7.88 -11.73
N VAL A 159 13.62 8.72 -12.59
CA VAL A 159 13.18 10.09 -12.26
C VAL A 159 12.20 10.12 -11.08
N TYR A 160 11.57 8.99 -10.75
CA TYR A 160 10.67 8.82 -9.60
C TYR A 160 11.39 8.79 -8.24
N SER A 161 12.72 8.67 -8.23
CA SER A 161 13.54 8.84 -7.02
C SER A 161 13.37 10.23 -6.41
N GLY A 162 13.00 11.24 -7.22
CA GLY A 162 12.77 12.62 -6.78
C GLY A 162 14.07 13.35 -6.43
N VAL A 163 15.18 12.95 -7.06
CA VAL A 163 16.45 13.70 -7.01
C VAL A 163 16.39 14.77 -8.09
N GLU A 164 15.90 15.95 -7.73
CA GLU A 164 15.67 17.06 -8.65
C GLU A 164 16.00 18.42 -8.01
N TRP A 165 16.41 19.38 -8.82
CA TRP A 165 16.70 20.75 -8.40
C TRP A 165 16.00 21.74 -9.30
N ARG A 166 15.45 22.80 -8.70
CA ARG A 166 14.81 23.89 -9.44
C ARG A 166 15.86 24.66 -10.24
N GLU A 167 15.48 25.09 -11.44
CA GLU A 167 16.27 26.01 -12.26
C GLU A 167 16.74 27.23 -11.45
N GLY A 168 17.99 27.64 -11.66
CA GLY A 168 18.59 28.80 -10.99
C GLY A 168 19.06 28.56 -9.55
N THR A 169 18.95 27.33 -9.02
CA THR A 169 19.50 27.01 -7.70
C THR A 169 20.99 26.66 -7.75
N PRO A 170 21.77 26.95 -6.69
CA PRO A 170 23.19 26.57 -6.65
C PRO A 170 23.44 25.07 -6.85
N GLN A 171 22.51 24.23 -6.42
CA GLN A 171 22.57 22.78 -6.64
C GLN A 171 22.46 22.43 -8.13
N ALA A 172 21.55 23.08 -8.85
CA ALA A 172 21.40 22.91 -10.29
C ALA A 172 22.66 23.38 -11.04
N SER A 173 23.23 24.54 -10.67
CA SER A 173 24.49 25.03 -11.27
C SER A 173 25.64 24.04 -11.07
N ARG A 174 25.82 23.52 -9.85
CA ARG A 174 26.86 22.53 -9.55
C ARG A 174 26.71 21.22 -10.35
N LEU A 175 25.48 20.80 -10.63
CA LEU A 175 25.23 19.62 -11.46
C LEU A 175 25.58 19.88 -12.93
N ILE A 176 25.31 21.08 -13.43
CA ILE A 176 25.60 21.48 -14.82
C ILE A 176 27.10 21.64 -15.04
N GLU A 177 27.84 22.10 -14.04
CA GLU A 177 29.29 22.33 -14.10
C GLU A 177 30.15 21.06 -13.94
N PHE A 178 29.56 19.91 -13.59
CA PHE A 178 30.24 18.62 -13.42
C PHE A 178 30.49 17.92 -14.76
#